data_AF-A0ABC8URU4-F1
#
_entry.id   AF-A0ABC8URU4-F1
#
_cell.length_a   1.000
_cell.length_b   1.000
_cell.length_c   1.000
_cell.angle_alpha   90.00
_cell.angle_beta   90.00
_cell.angle_gamma   90.00
#
_symmetry.space_group_name_H-M   'P 1'
#
loop_
_entity.id
_entity.type
_entity.pdbx_description
1 polymer ?
#
loop_
_entity_poly.entity_id
_entity_poly.type
_entity_poly.pdbx_seq_one_letter_code
_entity_poly.pdbx_strand_id
1 'polypeptide(L)'
;MASQDINFWGSVYTTQFAAPHLRNSKGKIIALSSSASWLPKPRMSLYNASKAAMAQFFETLRVEFAPDVKITLVTPGFIESELTQGKFLTEGGKVVVDQEMRDVSFSPSICCFS
;
A
#
# COMPACT_ATOMS: atom_id res chain seq x y z
N MET A 1 3.83 -10.38 9.77
CA MET A 1 2.41 -10.26 10.20
C MET A 1 1.99 -8.81 10.38
N ALA A 2 2.74 -7.99 11.15
CA ALA A 2 2.40 -6.59 11.43
C ALA A 2 2.00 -5.72 10.20
N SER A 3 2.54 -5.96 9.01
CA SER A 3 2.18 -5.21 7.80
C SER A 3 0.73 -5.43 7.34
N GLN A 4 0.18 -6.63 7.53
CA GLN A 4 -1.23 -6.94 7.20
C GLN A 4 -2.17 -6.36 8.25
N ASP A 5 -1.83 -6.48 9.52
CA ASP A 5 -2.66 -6.00 10.63
C ASP A 5 -2.85 -4.48 10.57
N ILE A 6 -1.80 -3.74 10.23
CA ILE A 6 -1.86 -2.28 10.16
C ILE A 6 -2.48 -1.82 8.83
N ASN A 7 -1.93 -2.24 7.69
CA ASN A 7 -2.32 -1.66 6.40
C ASN A 7 -3.69 -2.17 5.94
N PHE A 8 -3.92 -3.48 6.04
CA PHE A 8 -5.14 -4.10 5.53
C PHE A 8 -6.24 -4.05 6.57
N TRP A 9 -6.05 -4.70 7.72
CA TRP A 9 -7.12 -4.79 8.74
C TRP A 9 -7.50 -3.43 9.32
N GLY A 10 -6.54 -2.53 9.54
CA GLY A 10 -6.82 -1.14 9.92
C GLY A 10 -7.76 -0.45 8.93
N SER A 11 -7.49 -0.58 7.64
CA SER A 11 -8.34 0.02 6.59
C SER A 11 -9.72 -0.65 6.48
N VAL A 12 -9.78 -1.98 6.61
CA VAL A 12 -11.03 -2.77 6.53
C VAL A 12 -11.97 -2.36 7.66
N TYR A 13 -11.51 -2.41 8.90
CA TYR A 13 -12.36 -2.12 10.06
C TYR A 13 -12.86 -0.67 10.03
N THR A 14 -11.97 0.31 9.77
CA THR A 14 -12.39 1.71 9.66
C THR A 14 -13.44 1.90 8.58
N THR A 15 -13.29 1.24 7.43
CA THR A 15 -14.25 1.36 6.32
C THR A 15 -15.59 0.72 6.67
N GLN A 16 -15.59 -0.45 7.32
CA GLN A 16 -16.83 -1.12 7.72
C GLN A 16 -17.64 -0.30 8.73
N PHE A 17 -16.98 0.26 9.76
CA PHE A 17 -17.67 1.08 10.76
C PHE A 17 -18.09 2.45 10.20
N ALA A 18 -17.36 3.00 9.22
CA ALA A 18 -17.73 4.25 8.55
C ALA A 18 -18.85 4.06 7.51
N ALA A 19 -19.08 2.84 7.01
CA ALA A 19 -20.02 2.55 5.92
C ALA A 19 -21.43 3.15 6.09
N PRO A 20 -22.15 3.01 7.23
CA PRO A 20 -23.48 3.58 7.38
C PRO A 20 -23.46 5.12 7.32
N HIS A 21 -22.45 5.75 7.92
CA HIS A 21 -22.29 7.20 7.91
C HIS A 21 -21.94 7.73 6.52
N LEU A 22 -21.10 7.00 5.78
CA LEU A 22 -20.72 7.33 4.41
C LEU A 22 -21.89 7.19 3.44
N ARG A 23 -22.72 6.14 3.58
CA ARG A 23 -23.93 5.96 2.77
C ARG A 23 -24.94 7.09 3.03
N ASN A 24 -25.19 7.44 4.29
CA ASN A 24 -26.12 8.51 4.64
C ASN A 24 -25.67 9.88 4.13
N SER A 25 -24.37 10.17 4.19
CA SER A 25 -23.78 11.44 3.75
C SER A 25 -23.45 11.50 2.25
N LYS A 26 -23.63 10.38 1.51
CA LYS A 26 -23.14 10.22 0.13
C LYS A 26 -21.65 10.58 0.00
N GLY A 27 -20.88 10.12 0.98
CA GLY A 27 -19.48 10.47 1.16
C GLY A 27 -18.55 9.87 0.12
N LYS A 28 -17.24 10.12 0.29
CA LYS A 28 -16.19 9.58 -0.57
C LYS A 28 -15.08 8.97 0.28
N ILE A 29 -14.52 7.87 -0.21
CA ILE A 29 -13.35 7.22 0.38
C ILE A 29 -12.18 7.38 -0.59
N ILE A 30 -11.02 7.80 -0.08
CA ILE A 30 -9.77 7.77 -0.84
C ILE A 30 -8.87 6.75 -0.17
N ALA A 31 -8.64 5.63 -0.85
CA ALA A 31 -7.83 4.53 -0.35
C ALA A 31 -6.40 4.60 -0.92
N LEU A 32 -5.40 4.46 -0.05
CA LEU A 32 -3.98 4.49 -0.42
C LEU A 32 -3.41 3.09 -0.55
N SER A 33 -3.21 2.65 -1.78
CA SER A 33 -2.46 1.43 -2.08
C SER A 33 -1.01 1.76 -2.45
N SER A 34 -0.41 1.02 -3.38
CA SER A 34 0.96 1.20 -3.86
C SER A 34 1.13 0.55 -5.23
N SER A 35 2.09 1.04 -6.01
CA SER A 35 2.66 0.33 -7.18
C SER A 35 3.10 -1.09 -6.85
N ALA A 36 3.48 -1.37 -5.60
CA ALA A 36 3.81 -2.72 -5.12
C ALA A 36 2.66 -3.74 -5.21
N SER A 37 1.43 -3.27 -5.49
CA SER A 37 0.25 -4.14 -5.68
C SER A 37 0.28 -4.90 -7.01
N TRP A 38 0.90 -4.31 -8.03
CA TRP A 38 0.96 -4.87 -9.39
C TRP A 38 2.39 -5.00 -9.91
N LEU A 39 3.35 -4.26 -9.33
CA LEU A 39 4.77 -4.37 -9.60
C LEU A 39 5.50 -4.99 -8.40
N PRO A 40 5.67 -6.33 -8.37
CA PRO A 40 6.30 -7.00 -7.24
C PRO A 40 7.79 -6.64 -7.14
N LYS A 41 8.22 -6.26 -5.95
CA LYS A 41 9.63 -6.00 -5.64
C LYS A 41 10.22 -7.13 -4.78
N PRO A 42 11.44 -7.60 -5.09
CA PRO A 42 12.15 -8.58 -4.25
C PRO A 42 12.25 -8.12 -2.80
N ARG A 43 12.30 -9.08 -1.86
CA ARG A 43 12.45 -8.86 -0.40
C ARG A 43 11.30 -8.11 0.30
N MET A 44 10.21 -7.79 -0.39
CA MET A 44 9.03 -7.11 0.17
C MET A 44 7.73 -7.91 0.02
N SER A 45 7.81 -9.24 0.04
CA SER A 45 6.67 -10.15 -0.22
C SER A 45 5.42 -9.83 0.62
N LEU A 46 5.57 -9.66 1.93
CA LEU A 46 4.44 -9.36 2.85
C LEU A 46 3.85 -7.96 2.64
N TYR A 47 4.67 -6.99 2.21
CA TYR A 47 4.20 -5.65 1.90
C TYR A 47 3.45 -5.64 0.56
N ASN A 48 4.02 -6.28 -0.47
CA ASN A 48 3.40 -6.42 -1.79
C ASN A 48 2.04 -7.13 -1.66
N ALA A 49 1.99 -8.24 -0.92
CA ALA A 49 0.75 -8.97 -0.65
C ALA A 49 -0.29 -8.08 0.05
N SER A 50 0.15 -7.29 1.02
CA SER A 50 -0.76 -6.38 1.74
C SER A 50 -1.35 -5.28 0.86
N LYS A 51 -0.52 -4.68 0.01
CA LYS A 51 -0.97 -3.63 -0.91
C LYS A 51 -1.84 -4.19 -2.04
N ALA A 52 -1.54 -5.38 -2.54
CA ALA A 52 -2.41 -6.11 -3.46
C ALA A 52 -3.78 -6.42 -2.83
N ALA A 53 -3.80 -6.90 -1.58
CA ALA A 53 -5.05 -7.15 -0.86
C ALA A 53 -5.88 -5.86 -0.68
N MET A 54 -5.24 -4.75 -0.30
CA MET A 54 -5.92 -3.45 -0.22
C MET A 54 -6.50 -3.01 -1.56
N ALA A 55 -5.74 -3.13 -2.66
CA ALA A 55 -6.20 -2.73 -3.99
C ALA A 55 -7.47 -3.49 -4.37
N GLN A 56 -7.44 -4.83 -4.25
CA GLN A 56 -8.59 -5.65 -4.61
C GLN A 56 -9.79 -5.41 -3.69
N PHE A 57 -9.56 -5.25 -2.38
CA PHE A 57 -10.63 -4.98 -1.43
C PHE A 57 -11.39 -3.69 -1.76
N PHE A 58 -10.67 -2.58 -2.00
CA PHE A 58 -11.32 -1.30 -2.28
C PHE A 58 -11.92 -1.20 -3.69
N GLU A 59 -11.38 -1.90 -4.67
CA GLU A 59 -12.01 -2.02 -5.99
C GLU A 59 -13.33 -2.81 -5.91
N THR A 60 -13.36 -3.93 -5.19
CA THR A 60 -14.61 -4.66 -4.95
C THR A 60 -15.62 -3.80 -4.19
N LEU A 61 -15.17 -3.14 -3.12
CA LEU A 61 -16.03 -2.29 -2.29
C LEU A 61 -16.60 -1.10 -3.07
N ARG A 62 -15.86 -0.57 -4.05
CA ARG A 62 -16.34 0.50 -4.94
C ARG A 62 -17.61 0.08 -5.67
N VAL A 63 -17.69 -1.17 -6.10
CA VAL A 63 -18.87 -1.73 -6.77
C VAL A 63 -20.00 -1.96 -5.77
N GLU A 64 -19.70 -2.53 -4.60
CA GLU A 64 -20.70 -2.82 -3.56
C GLU A 64 -21.34 -1.56 -2.95
N PHE A 65 -20.61 -0.45 -2.92
CA PHE A 65 -21.06 0.80 -2.31
C PHE A 65 -21.62 1.78 -3.35
N ALA A 66 -21.50 1.49 -4.64
CA ALA A 66 -22.13 2.28 -5.68
C ALA A 66 -23.67 2.14 -5.63
N PRO A 67 -24.43 3.21 -5.94
CA PRO A 67 -23.97 4.56 -6.29
C PRO A 67 -23.79 5.49 -5.07
N ASP A 68 -24.02 4.99 -3.86
CA ASP A 68 -24.14 5.80 -2.64
C ASP A 68 -22.81 6.43 -2.20
N VAL A 69 -21.72 5.66 -2.24
CA VAL A 69 -20.38 6.10 -1.81
C VAL A 69 -19.40 5.96 -2.95
N LYS A 70 -18.63 7.02 -3.23
CA LYS A 70 -17.58 6.98 -4.26
C LYS A 70 -16.24 6.61 -3.63
N ILE A 71 -15.57 5.62 -4.17
CA ILE A 71 -14.25 5.19 -3.70
C ILE A 71 -13.22 5.48 -4.77
N THR A 72 -12.11 6.13 -4.43
CA THR A 72 -10.96 6.33 -5.32
C THR A 72 -9.76 5.60 -4.75
N LEU A 73 -9.17 4.71 -5.54
CA LEU A 73 -7.92 4.03 -5.18
C LEU A 73 -6.74 4.82 -5.76
N VAL A 74 -5.79 5.18 -4.90
CA VAL A 74 -4.57 5.87 -5.30
C VAL A 74 -3.40 4.91 -5.13
N THR A 75 -2.66 4.66 -6.21
CA THR A 75 -1.52 3.74 -6.26
C THR A 75 -0.22 4.51 -6.49
N PRO A 76 0.39 5.08 -5.43
CA PRO A 76 1.65 5.79 -5.58
C PRO A 76 2.80 4.88 -6.02
N GLY A 77 3.67 5.44 -6.86
CA GLY A 77 4.95 4.86 -7.26
C GLY A 77 6.00 4.96 -6.14
N PHE A 78 7.26 5.18 -6.51
CA PHE A 78 8.24 5.64 -5.54
C PHE A 78 8.00 7.11 -5.24
N ILE A 79 7.75 7.42 -3.97
CA ILE A 79 7.65 8.78 -3.46
C ILE A 79 8.68 8.88 -2.34
N GLU A 80 9.56 9.87 -2.43
CA GLU A 80 10.48 10.18 -1.34
C GLU A 80 9.69 10.49 -0.08
N SER A 81 9.79 9.59 0.87
CA SER A 81 9.15 9.64 2.18
C SER A 81 10.05 8.96 3.20
N GLU A 82 9.83 9.27 4.48
CA GLU A 82 10.49 8.61 5.61
C GLU A 82 10.48 7.08 5.52
N LEU A 83 9.45 6.49 4.90
CA LEU A 83 9.32 5.05 4.67
C LEU A 83 10.31 4.52 3.62
N THR A 84 10.60 5.33 2.60
CA THR A 84 11.55 4.97 1.55
C THR A 84 13.00 5.20 1.94
N GLN A 85 13.30 5.94 3.02
CA GLN A 85 14.65 6.38 3.38
C GLN A 85 15.65 5.27 3.77
N GLY A 86 15.45 3.99 3.40
CA GLY A 86 16.48 2.95 3.52
C GLY A 86 17.12 2.94 4.91
N LYS A 87 16.28 2.95 5.96
CA LYS A 87 16.74 3.04 7.35
C LYS A 87 17.34 1.68 7.73
N PHE A 88 18.66 1.56 7.60
CA PHE A 88 19.40 0.38 8.07
C PHE A 88 19.89 0.65 9.50
N LEU A 89 19.59 -0.28 10.42
CA LEU A 89 20.12 -0.24 11.77
C LEU A 89 21.54 -0.80 11.75
N THR A 90 22.52 0.05 12.01
CA THR A 90 23.91 -0.37 12.24
C THR A 90 23.99 -1.03 13.62
N GLU A 91 24.96 -1.94 13.86
CA GLU A 91 25.14 -2.68 15.13
C GLU A 91 25.21 -1.78 16.39
N GLY A 92 25.53 -0.48 16.22
CA GLY A 92 25.50 0.55 17.27
C GLY A 92 24.21 1.36 17.41
N GLY A 93 23.07 0.92 16.86
CA GLY A 93 21.75 1.58 17.00
C GLY A 93 21.56 2.87 16.20
N LYS A 94 22.51 3.22 15.32
CA LYS A 94 22.38 4.36 14.40
C LYS A 94 21.65 3.93 13.13
N VAL A 95 20.60 4.66 12.80
CA VAL A 95 19.92 4.58 11.51
C VAL A 95 20.79 5.27 10.47
N VAL A 96 21.37 4.51 9.55
CA VAL A 96 22.11 5.04 8.41
C VAL A 96 21.22 4.93 7.18
N VAL A 97 21.08 6.06 6.47
CA VAL A 97 20.35 6.17 5.21
C VAL A 97 21.36 5.97 4.09
N ASP A 98 21.46 4.75 3.56
CA ASP A 98 22.32 4.44 2.43
C ASP A 98 21.47 4.34 1.16
N GLN A 99 21.70 5.26 0.22
CA GLN A 99 20.97 5.34 -1.05
C GLN A 99 21.52 4.34 -2.09
N GLU A 100 22.81 4.03 -2.07
CA GLU A 100 23.45 3.16 -3.08
C GLU A 100 23.01 1.70 -2.93
N MET A 101 22.83 1.21 -1.70
CA MET A 101 22.34 -0.16 -1.45
C MET A 101 20.87 -0.37 -1.89
N ARG A 102 20.10 0.72 -2.06
CA ARG A 102 18.72 0.69 -2.57
C ARG A 102 18.67 0.42 -4.07
N ASP A 103 19.58 1.07 -4.81
CA ASP A 103 19.57 1.10 -6.27
C ASP A 103 20.11 -0.18 -6.92
N VAL A 104 20.94 -0.95 -6.19
CA VAL A 104 21.43 -2.29 -6.63
C VAL A 104 20.28 -3.29 -6.87
N SER A 105 19.06 -3.03 -6.37
CA SER A 105 17.88 -3.88 -6.57
C SER A 105 17.14 -3.63 -7.88
N PHE A 106 17.47 -2.57 -8.61
CA PHE A 106 16.84 -2.20 -9.88
C PHE A 106 17.70 -2.65 -11.06
N SER A 107 17.73 -3.95 -11.32
CA SER A 107 18.08 -4.38 -12.67
C SER A 107 16.89 -4.07 -13.60
N PRO A 108 17.07 -3.36 -14.73
CA PRO A 108 16.03 -3.18 -15.75
C PRO A 108 15.57 -4.51 -16.38
N SER A 109 16.27 -5.62 -16.12
CA SER A 109 16.05 -6.90 -16.78
C SER A 109 14.90 -7.75 -16.22
N ILE A 110 14.28 -7.39 -15.08
CA ILE A 110 13.20 -8.20 -14.47
C ILE A 110 11.80 -7.81 -15.00
N CYS A 111 11.67 -6.69 -15.73
CA CYS A 111 10.40 -6.23 -16.28
C CYS A 111 9.89 -7.03 -17.50
N CYS A 112 10.61 -8.07 -17.95
CA CYS A 112 10.32 -8.79 -19.20
C CYS A 112 9.89 -10.26 -19.03
N PHE A 113 9.55 -10.72 -17.83
CA PHE A 113 8.96 -12.04 -17.62
C PHE A 113 7.69 -11.97 -16.76
N SER A 114 6.60 -11.52 -17.38
CA SER A 114 5.26 -12.11 -17.29
C SER A 114 4.33 -11.46 -18.29
#